data_AF-D2UZ21-F1
#
_entry.id   AF-D2UZ21-F1
#
_cell.length_a   1.000
_cell.length_b   1.000
_cell.length_c   1.000
_cell.angle_alpha   90.00
_cell.angle_beta   90.00
_cell.angle_gamma   90.00
#
_symmetry.space_group_name_H-M   'P 1'
#
loop_
_entity.id
_entity.type
_entity.pdbx_description
1 polymer ?
#
loop_
_entity_poly.entity_id
_entity_poly.type
_entity_poly.pdbx_seq_one_letter_code
_entity_poly.pdbx_strand_id
1 'polypeptide(L)'
;MKQDFANNLENIKIKVVETRFYVKTLNMEIVKRLVENGVPALTVSPMEFGDLYSSEFKGKIQKLLNDGYIPVMHGDLNFNVKEEFPFSITSGDTILDVLSEQSISHSSIFISDVFGAFLNCPNDESKNCESVAMKNGLIKAIQIQENGEKVMELYESSATEKNGEITTQVVHSHDVTGGFEKKLTCAFDIAKRSQNVFILKANTPNLFNIVEGREFVGTKIFK
;
A
#
# COMPACT_ATOMS: atom_id res chain seq x y z
N MET A 1 -0.83 -4.26 42.77
CA MET A 1 -1.87 -4.71 41.82
C MET A 1 -2.67 -3.54 41.20
N LYS A 2 -3.46 -2.75 41.96
CA LYS A 2 -4.16 -1.58 41.39
C LYS A 2 -3.23 -0.44 40.92
N GLN A 3 -2.15 -0.20 41.66
CA GLN A 3 -1.17 0.84 41.34
C GLN A 3 -0.30 0.46 40.13
N ASP A 4 0.06 -0.82 40.00
CA ASP A 4 0.78 -1.34 38.82
C ASP A 4 -0.08 -1.27 37.54
N PHE A 5 -1.39 -1.51 37.66
CA PHE A 5 -2.33 -1.36 36.55
C PHE A 5 -2.50 0.11 36.12
N ALA A 6 -2.62 1.03 37.07
CA ALA A 6 -2.72 2.46 36.79
C ALA A 6 -1.43 3.00 36.13
N ASN A 7 -0.26 2.60 36.64
CA ASN A 7 1.04 2.95 36.06
C ASN A 7 1.18 2.38 34.63
N ASN A 8 0.67 1.18 34.37
CA ASN A 8 0.67 0.59 33.03
C ASN A 8 -0.23 1.38 32.07
N LEU A 9 -1.40 1.83 32.53
CA LEU A 9 -2.32 2.63 31.72
C LEU A 9 -1.74 4.01 31.37
N GLU A 10 -1.06 4.67 32.31
CA GLU A 10 -0.37 5.93 32.05
C GLU A 10 0.77 5.77 31.03
N ASN A 11 1.56 4.70 31.17
CA ASN A 11 2.59 4.34 30.19
C ASN A 11 2.02 4.08 28.80
N ILE A 12 0.86 3.42 28.69
CA ILE A 12 0.18 3.20 27.39
C ILE A 12 -0.25 4.55 26.80
N LYS A 13 -0.83 5.45 27.58
CA LYS A 13 -1.24 6.79 27.10
C LYS A 13 -0.04 7.58 26.57
N ILE A 14 1.09 7.56 27.27
CA ILE A 14 2.32 8.21 26.79
C ILE A 14 2.77 7.60 25.46
N LYS A 15 2.81 6.27 25.34
CA LYS A 15 3.19 5.59 24.08
C LYS A 15 2.27 5.93 22.90
N VAL A 16 0.97 6.07 23.15
CA VAL A 16 0.00 6.51 22.13
C VAL A 16 0.33 7.94 21.66
N VAL A 17 0.61 8.86 22.59
CA VAL A 17 1.01 10.23 22.28
C VAL A 17 2.34 10.27 21.52
N GLU A 18 3.36 9.53 21.96
CA GLU A 18 4.67 9.43 21.29
C GLU A 18 4.52 8.90 19.87
N THR A 19 3.71 7.85 19.67
CA THR A 19 3.44 7.28 18.35
C THR A 19 2.88 8.35 17.41
N ARG A 20 1.84 9.08 17.85
CA ARG A 20 1.25 10.17 17.06
C ARG A 20 2.25 11.29 16.78
N PHE A 21 3.06 11.65 17.77
CA PHE A 21 4.10 12.68 17.61
C PHE A 21 5.08 12.30 16.49
N TYR A 22 5.60 11.07 16.49
CA TYR A 22 6.57 10.63 15.49
C TYR A 22 5.98 10.50 14.09
N VAL A 23 4.77 9.95 13.92
CA VAL A 23 4.15 9.84 12.59
C VAL A 23 3.80 11.21 12.00
N LYS A 24 3.34 12.16 12.83
CA LYS A 24 3.12 13.55 12.37
C LYS A 24 4.43 14.24 12.01
N THR A 25 5.49 14.03 12.78
CA THR A 25 6.81 14.59 12.47
C THR A 25 7.32 14.09 11.11
N LEU A 26 7.19 12.77 10.85
CA LEU A 26 7.55 12.19 9.56
C LEU A 26 6.70 12.76 8.41
N ASN A 27 5.38 12.86 8.59
CA ASN A 27 4.49 13.44 7.58
C ASN A 27 4.87 14.90 7.25
N MET A 28 5.14 15.71 8.26
CA MET A 28 5.54 17.11 8.07
C MET A 28 6.86 17.23 7.31
N GLU A 29 7.84 16.36 7.59
CA GLU A 29 9.11 16.36 6.85
C GLU A 29 8.93 15.96 5.37
N ILE A 30 8.02 15.03 5.08
CA ILE A 30 7.65 14.67 3.70
C ILE A 30 6.97 15.85 2.99
N VAL A 31 5.95 16.44 3.63
CA VAL A 31 5.21 17.59 3.06
C VAL A 31 6.14 18.77 2.83
N LYS A 32 7.05 19.06 3.76
CA LYS A 32 8.06 20.11 3.61
C LYS A 32 8.87 19.92 2.32
N ARG A 33 9.42 18.73 2.09
CA ARG A 33 10.21 18.44 0.88
C ARG A 33 9.39 18.56 -0.40
N LEU A 34 8.12 18.15 -0.37
CA LEU A 34 7.21 18.31 -1.50
C LEU A 34 6.98 19.80 -1.82
N VAL A 35 6.68 20.60 -0.80
CA VAL A 35 6.47 22.06 -0.95
C VAL A 35 7.72 22.77 -1.45
N GLU A 36 8.90 22.41 -0.93
CA GLU A 36 10.20 22.94 -1.39
C GLU A 36 10.47 22.64 -2.87
N ASN A 37 9.85 21.60 -3.43
CA ASN A 37 9.92 21.24 -4.84
C ASN A 37 8.70 21.71 -5.65
N GLY A 38 7.91 22.66 -5.12
CA GLY A 38 6.79 23.28 -5.84
C GLY A 38 5.52 22.42 -5.91
N VAL A 39 5.43 21.35 -5.13
CA VAL A 39 4.23 20.50 -5.06
C VAL A 39 3.24 21.10 -4.05
N PRO A 40 1.97 21.35 -4.39
CA PRO A 40 0.96 21.92 -3.50
C PRO A 40 0.44 20.88 -2.48
N ALA A 41 1.34 20.30 -1.69
CA ALA A 41 1.06 19.25 -0.74
C ALA A 41 0.43 19.80 0.55
N LEU A 42 -0.62 19.12 1.04
CA LEU A 42 -1.28 19.44 2.31
C LEU A 42 -1.33 18.21 3.22
N THR A 43 -0.96 18.38 4.49
CA THR A 43 -1.11 17.33 5.49
C THR A 43 -2.59 17.04 5.76
N VAL A 44 -2.94 15.75 5.86
CA VAL A 44 -4.28 15.30 6.24
C VAL A 44 -4.16 14.14 7.21
N SER A 45 -4.46 14.39 8.49
CA SER A 45 -4.39 13.39 9.57
C SER A 45 -5.71 12.62 9.67
N PRO A 46 -5.73 11.27 9.56
CA PRO A 46 -6.92 10.45 9.79
C PRO A 46 -7.68 10.78 11.10
N MET A 47 -6.95 11.12 12.16
CA MET A 47 -7.54 11.48 13.46
C MET A 47 -8.47 12.71 13.42
N GLU A 48 -8.38 13.55 12.38
CA GLU A 48 -9.26 14.73 12.25
C GLU A 48 -10.70 14.36 11.88
N PHE A 49 -10.93 13.14 11.41
CA PHE A 49 -12.22 12.73 10.83
C PHE A 49 -12.97 11.71 11.68
N GLY A 50 -12.28 10.93 12.51
CA GLY A 50 -12.86 9.87 13.36
C GLY A 50 -13.42 8.67 12.61
N ASP A 51 -14.17 8.90 11.53
CA ASP A 51 -14.64 7.89 10.59
C ASP A 51 -14.20 8.24 9.16
N LEU A 52 -13.28 7.42 8.63
CA LEU A 52 -12.81 7.59 7.26
C LEU A 52 -13.86 7.19 6.23
N TYR A 53 -14.93 6.48 6.59
CA TYR A 53 -16.07 6.15 5.70
C TYR A 53 -17.14 7.25 5.63
N SER A 54 -16.97 8.33 6.40
CA SER A 54 -17.93 9.43 6.46
C SER A 54 -18.00 10.23 5.15
N SER A 55 -19.18 10.80 4.87
CA SER A 55 -19.37 11.75 3.77
C SER A 55 -18.55 13.02 3.95
N GLU A 56 -18.28 13.42 5.19
CA GLU A 56 -17.41 14.55 5.53
C GLU A 56 -15.96 14.30 5.10
N PHE A 57 -15.40 13.13 5.43
CA PHE A 57 -14.07 12.74 4.97
C PHE A 57 -14.00 12.76 3.45
N LYS A 58 -14.92 12.06 2.78
CA LYS A 58 -15.00 12.02 1.32
C LYS A 58 -15.05 13.42 0.71
N GLY A 59 -15.95 14.27 1.20
CA GLY A 59 -16.17 15.62 0.70
C GLY A 59 -14.94 16.51 0.87
N LYS A 60 -14.25 16.44 2.02
CA LYS A 60 -13.03 17.22 2.26
C LYS A 60 -11.90 16.78 1.34
N ILE A 61 -11.65 15.48 1.18
CA ILE A 61 -10.62 14.98 0.26
C ILE A 61 -10.92 15.38 -1.19
N GLN A 62 -12.17 15.19 -1.64
CA GLN A 62 -12.58 15.57 -3.00
C GLN A 62 -12.44 17.08 -3.23
N LYS A 63 -12.79 17.93 -2.27
CA LYS A 63 -12.62 19.38 -2.39
C LYS A 63 -11.16 19.76 -2.55
N LEU A 64 -10.26 19.19 -1.74
CA LEU A 64 -8.82 19.45 -1.83
C LEU A 64 -8.27 19.08 -3.21
N LEU A 65 -8.63 17.89 -3.73
CA LEU A 65 -8.21 17.43 -5.05
C LEU A 65 -8.75 18.33 -6.17
N ASN A 66 -10.03 18.71 -6.10
CA ASN A 66 -10.66 19.58 -7.08
C ASN A 66 -10.06 21.00 -7.10
N ASP A 67 -9.54 21.46 -5.96
CA ASP A 67 -8.84 22.74 -5.83
C ASP A 67 -7.35 22.68 -6.25
N GLY A 68 -6.87 21.52 -6.68
CA GLY A 68 -5.50 21.33 -7.15
C GLY A 68 -4.46 21.08 -6.04
N TYR A 69 -4.90 20.80 -4.82
CA TYR A 69 -4.01 20.37 -3.74
C TYR A 69 -3.71 18.87 -3.84
N ILE A 70 -2.57 18.46 -3.27
CA ILE A 70 -2.19 17.06 -3.12
C ILE A 70 -2.29 16.68 -1.63
N PRO A 71 -3.35 15.99 -1.19
CA PRO A 71 -3.47 15.49 0.18
C PRO A 71 -2.38 14.45 0.48
N VAL A 72 -1.61 14.68 1.55
CA VAL A 72 -0.57 13.78 2.04
C VAL A 72 -1.03 13.23 3.39
N MET A 73 -1.62 12.04 3.32
CA MET A 73 -2.08 11.28 4.48
C MET A 73 -0.95 10.41 5.05
N HIS A 74 -1.13 9.92 6.28
CA HIS A 74 -0.20 9.01 6.91
C HIS A 74 -0.93 8.01 7.79
N GLY A 75 -0.30 6.86 8.05
CA GLY A 75 -0.76 5.96 9.10
C GLY A 75 -0.78 6.70 10.44
N ASP A 76 -1.87 6.55 11.19
CA ASP A 76 -2.14 7.38 12.35
C ASP A 76 -3.06 6.63 13.32
N LEU A 77 -3.27 7.24 14.48
CA LEU A 77 -4.34 6.85 15.37
C LEU A 77 -5.66 7.37 14.83
N ASN A 78 -6.67 6.51 14.81
CA ASN A 78 -8.04 6.92 14.67
C ASN A 78 -8.68 7.07 16.07
N PHE A 79 -9.50 8.10 16.25
CA PHE A 79 -10.17 8.37 17.51
C PHE A 79 -11.68 8.18 17.39
N ASN A 80 -12.20 7.09 17.97
CA ASN A 80 -13.62 6.77 17.99
C ASN A 80 -14.22 7.07 19.36
N VAL A 81 -14.97 8.17 19.47
CA VAL A 81 -15.64 8.59 20.70
C VAL A 81 -16.70 7.60 21.22
N LYS A 82 -17.14 6.65 20.38
CA LYS A 82 -18.17 5.66 20.75
C LYS A 82 -17.58 4.39 21.37
N GLU A 83 -16.27 4.20 21.33
CA GLU A 83 -15.60 3.00 21.84
C GLU A 83 -15.04 3.21 23.25
N GLU A 84 -15.04 2.15 24.06
CA GLU A 84 -14.47 2.16 25.42
C GLU A 84 -12.94 2.39 25.39
N PHE A 85 -12.28 1.88 24.34
CA PHE A 85 -10.88 2.16 24.00
C PHE A 85 -10.85 2.97 22.72
N PRO A 86 -10.86 4.30 22.80
CA PRO A 86 -11.21 5.15 21.66
C PRO A 86 -10.10 5.27 20.62
N PHE A 87 -8.95 4.59 20.78
CA PHE A 87 -7.84 4.66 19.84
C PHE A 87 -7.69 3.35 19.08
N SER A 88 -7.74 3.42 17.75
CA SER A 88 -7.36 2.33 16.86
C SER A 88 -6.24 2.77 15.91
N ILE A 89 -5.50 1.82 15.35
CA ILE A 89 -4.42 2.11 14.40
C ILE A 89 -5.00 2.06 12.99
N THR A 90 -4.86 3.16 12.25
CA THR A 90 -5.13 3.20 10.82
C THR A 90 -3.80 3.08 10.08
N SER A 91 -3.65 2.01 9.28
CA SER A 91 -2.50 1.83 8.42
C SER A 91 -2.63 2.60 7.10
N GLY A 92 -1.51 2.84 6.42
CA GLY A 92 -1.55 3.41 5.06
C GLY A 92 -2.31 2.53 4.06
N ASP A 93 -2.25 1.20 4.23
CA ASP A 93 -2.97 0.26 3.38
C ASP A 93 -4.48 0.39 3.60
N THR A 94 -4.92 0.55 4.85
CA THR A 94 -6.32 0.85 5.19
C THR A 94 -6.80 2.15 4.56
N ILE A 95 -5.99 3.22 4.60
CA ILE A 95 -6.34 4.50 3.97
C ILE A 95 -6.53 4.32 2.46
N LEU A 96 -5.63 3.59 1.81
CA LEU A 96 -5.70 3.33 0.38
C LEU A 96 -6.96 2.54 0.00
N ASP A 97 -7.31 1.53 0.80
CA ASP A 97 -8.54 0.75 0.62
C ASP A 97 -9.80 1.62 0.77
N VAL A 98 -9.85 2.47 1.79
CA VAL A 98 -10.98 3.39 2.03
C VAL A 98 -11.16 4.38 0.88
N LEU A 99 -10.06 5.00 0.42
CA LEU A 99 -10.08 5.93 -0.71
C LEU A 99 -10.55 5.24 -2.00
N SER A 100 -10.11 4.00 -2.21
CA SER A 100 -10.53 3.17 -3.33
C SER A 100 -12.01 2.84 -3.28
N GLU A 101 -12.51 2.38 -2.13
CA GLU A 101 -13.91 2.00 -1.94
C GLU A 101 -14.85 3.18 -2.15
N GLN A 102 -14.44 4.38 -1.74
CA GLN A 102 -15.20 5.61 -1.93
C GLN A 102 -15.14 6.19 -3.34
N SER A 103 -14.44 5.52 -4.27
CA SER A 103 -14.23 5.96 -5.64
C SER A 103 -13.53 7.33 -5.74
N ILE A 104 -12.60 7.60 -4.82
CA ILE A 104 -11.73 8.78 -4.86
C ILE A 104 -10.54 8.53 -5.79
N SER A 105 -10.04 7.29 -5.84
CA SER A 105 -8.96 6.85 -6.72
C SER A 105 -9.45 5.92 -7.83
N HIS A 106 -8.77 5.95 -8.98
CA HIS A 106 -8.99 5.03 -10.11
C HIS A 106 -7.92 3.92 -10.19
N SER A 107 -6.78 4.15 -9.53
CA SER A 107 -5.66 3.23 -9.45
C SER A 107 -4.90 3.42 -8.14
N SER A 108 -4.30 2.36 -7.63
CA SER A 108 -3.56 2.35 -6.38
C SER A 108 -2.15 1.84 -6.59
N ILE A 109 -1.15 2.51 -6.02
CA ILE A 109 0.26 2.12 -6.15
C ILE A 109 0.85 1.91 -4.76
N PHE A 110 1.31 0.70 -4.49
CA PHE A 110 2.09 0.35 -3.30
C PHE A 110 3.58 0.45 -3.62
N ILE A 111 4.27 1.34 -2.90
CA ILE A 111 5.73 1.44 -2.94
C ILE A 111 6.30 0.66 -1.76
N SER A 112 7.17 -0.31 -2.05
CA SER A 112 7.73 -1.27 -1.10
C SER A 112 9.25 -1.35 -1.21
N ASP A 113 9.88 -2.17 -0.37
CA ASP A 113 11.32 -2.48 -0.41
C ASP A 113 11.64 -3.64 -1.38
N VAL A 114 10.64 -4.24 -2.02
CA VAL A 114 10.78 -5.29 -3.05
C VAL A 114 10.16 -4.87 -4.39
N PHE A 115 10.58 -5.53 -5.49
CA PHE A 115 10.11 -5.19 -6.85
C PHE A 115 8.62 -5.41 -7.09
N GLY A 116 7.99 -6.35 -6.37
CA GLY A 116 6.57 -6.66 -6.52
C GLY A 116 6.21 -7.88 -5.69
N ALA A 117 5.12 -8.55 -6.06
CA ALA A 117 4.78 -9.86 -5.53
C ALA A 117 5.65 -10.95 -6.17
N PHE A 118 6.08 -11.92 -5.37
CA PHE A 118 6.88 -13.06 -5.83
C PHE A 118 6.12 -14.36 -5.58
N LEU A 119 6.36 -15.38 -6.41
CA LEU A 119 5.85 -16.74 -6.18
C LEU A 119 6.40 -17.35 -4.89
N ASN A 120 7.66 -17.05 -4.58
CA ASN A 120 8.36 -17.50 -3.39
C ASN A 120 8.95 -16.30 -2.66
N CYS A 121 9.18 -16.40 -1.35
CA CYS A 121 9.84 -15.34 -0.61
C CYS A 121 11.19 -14.97 -1.26
N PRO A 122 11.41 -13.71 -1.68
CA PRO A 122 12.62 -13.34 -2.40
C PRO A 122 13.84 -13.34 -1.46
N ASN A 123 14.97 -13.85 -1.95
CA ASN A 123 16.26 -13.69 -1.29
C ASN A 123 16.78 -12.24 -1.44
N ASP A 124 17.83 -11.87 -0.72
CA ASP A 124 18.34 -10.49 -0.71
C ASP A 124 18.81 -10.00 -2.09
N GLU A 125 19.34 -10.90 -2.93
CA GLU A 125 19.73 -10.55 -4.30
C GLU A 125 18.50 -10.21 -5.15
N SER A 126 17.43 -11.01 -5.04
CA SER A 126 16.15 -10.79 -5.74
C SER A 126 15.43 -9.54 -5.25
N LYS A 127 15.65 -9.12 -4.00
CA LYS A 127 15.12 -7.85 -3.50
C LYS A 127 15.84 -6.64 -4.08
N ASN A 128 17.12 -6.78 -4.48
CA ASN A 128 17.98 -5.62 -4.79
C ASN A 128 18.43 -5.54 -6.25
N CYS A 129 18.36 -6.64 -7.01
CA CYS A 129 18.71 -6.67 -8.42
C CYS A 129 17.49 -7.01 -9.28
N GLU A 130 17.09 -6.08 -10.14
CA GLU A 130 15.87 -6.18 -10.95
C GLU A 130 15.89 -7.40 -11.89
N SER A 131 17.02 -7.65 -12.56
CA SER A 131 17.16 -8.80 -13.47
C SER A 131 17.15 -10.15 -12.73
N VAL A 132 17.63 -10.18 -11.49
CA VAL A 132 17.55 -11.38 -10.63
C VAL A 132 16.13 -11.56 -10.12
N ALA A 133 15.43 -10.49 -9.75
CA ALA A 133 14.02 -10.52 -9.35
C ALA A 133 13.15 -11.17 -10.44
N MET A 134 13.29 -10.70 -11.68
CA MET A 134 12.57 -11.24 -12.83
C MET A 134 12.92 -12.70 -13.15
N LYS A 135 14.11 -13.19 -12.79
CA LYS A 135 14.47 -14.60 -12.95
C LYS A 135 13.94 -15.47 -11.81
N ASN A 136 13.87 -14.90 -10.60
CA ASN A 136 13.55 -15.61 -9.37
C ASN A 136 12.07 -15.46 -8.96
N GLY A 137 11.17 -15.50 -9.94
CA GLY A 137 9.73 -15.61 -9.68
C GLY A 137 9.03 -14.33 -9.25
N LEU A 138 9.55 -13.15 -9.64
CA LEU A 138 8.75 -11.92 -9.62
C LEU A 138 7.54 -12.08 -10.56
N ILE A 139 6.36 -11.74 -10.05
CA ILE A 139 5.11 -11.83 -10.79
C ILE A 139 4.89 -10.49 -11.51
N LYS A 140 4.75 -10.52 -12.83
CA LYS A 140 4.48 -9.34 -13.65
C LYS A 140 3.03 -8.90 -13.51
N ALA A 141 2.10 -9.85 -13.54
CA ALA A 141 0.68 -9.54 -13.47
C ALA A 141 -0.11 -10.60 -12.70
N ILE A 142 -1.17 -10.18 -12.00
CA ILE A 142 -2.14 -11.05 -11.34
C ILE A 142 -3.54 -10.59 -11.78
N GLN A 143 -4.23 -11.42 -12.55
CA GLN A 143 -5.61 -11.21 -12.94
C GLN A 143 -6.55 -11.97 -11.99
N ILE A 144 -7.58 -11.27 -11.47
CA ILE A 144 -8.63 -11.84 -10.63
C ILE A 144 -9.83 -12.16 -11.51
N GLN A 145 -10.07 -13.45 -11.75
CA GLN A 145 -11.20 -13.93 -12.52
C GLN A 145 -12.53 -13.75 -11.78
N GLU A 146 -13.65 -13.84 -12.49
CA GLU A 146 -15.00 -13.69 -11.89
C GLU A 146 -15.31 -14.73 -10.81
N ASN A 147 -14.77 -15.94 -10.95
CA ASN A 147 -14.87 -17.03 -9.97
C ASN A 147 -13.97 -16.82 -8.72
N GLY A 148 -13.20 -15.73 -8.67
CA GLY A 148 -12.24 -15.41 -7.60
C GLY A 148 -10.86 -16.04 -7.77
N GLU A 149 -10.65 -16.83 -8.82
CA GLU A 149 -9.37 -17.43 -9.15
C GLU A 149 -8.35 -16.37 -9.59
N LYS A 150 -7.08 -16.59 -9.24
CA LYS A 150 -5.99 -15.67 -9.55
C LYS A 150 -5.10 -16.30 -10.61
N VAL A 151 -5.03 -15.67 -11.78
CA VAL A 151 -4.14 -16.06 -12.88
C VAL A 151 -2.91 -15.17 -12.82
N MET A 152 -1.74 -15.79 -12.67
CA MET A 152 -0.46 -15.07 -12.53
C MET A 152 0.35 -15.17 -13.82
N GLU A 153 0.90 -14.04 -14.27
CA GLU A 153 1.85 -13.92 -15.37
C GLU A 153 3.24 -13.61 -14.79
N LEU A 154 4.23 -14.43 -15.13
CA LEU A 154 5.64 -14.19 -14.77
C LEU A 154 6.37 -13.44 -15.89
N TYR A 155 7.54 -12.89 -15.57
CA TYR A 155 8.44 -12.36 -16.58
C TYR A 155 9.00 -13.51 -17.45
N GLU A 156 9.23 -13.26 -18.75
CA GLU A 156 9.77 -14.28 -19.67
C GLU A 156 11.12 -14.83 -19.19
N SER A 157 11.94 -13.99 -18.55
CA SER A 157 13.21 -14.39 -17.95
C SER A 157 13.06 -15.34 -16.74
N SER A 158 11.86 -15.50 -16.18
CA SER A 158 11.56 -16.51 -15.15
C SER A 158 11.43 -17.91 -15.75
N ALA A 159 11.28 -18.05 -17.07
CA ALA A 159 11.14 -19.34 -17.72
C ALA A 159 12.45 -20.13 -17.61
N THR A 160 12.36 -21.36 -17.10
CA THR A 160 13.44 -22.33 -17.24
C THR A 160 13.24 -23.07 -18.56
N GLU A 161 14.27 -23.12 -19.41
CA GLU A 161 14.27 -24.05 -20.55
C GLU A 161 14.21 -25.48 -20.01
N LYS A 162 13.04 -26.12 -20.11
CA LYS A 162 12.94 -27.57 -20.15
C LYS A 162 12.30 -27.95 -21.47
N ASN A 163 13.11 -28.54 -22.36
CA ASN A 163 12.69 -29.16 -23.62
C ASN A 163 12.02 -28.24 -24.66
N GLY A 164 12.51 -27.00 -24.84
CA GLY A 164 12.19 -26.21 -26.04
C GLY A 164 10.77 -25.64 -26.15
N GLU A 165 9.92 -25.82 -25.15
CA GLU A 165 8.62 -25.13 -25.04
C GLU A 165 8.70 -24.03 -23.97
N ILE A 166 8.47 -22.78 -24.38
CA ILE A 166 8.30 -21.64 -23.47
C ILE A 166 6.96 -21.84 -22.76
N THR A 167 6.97 -22.41 -21.56
CA THR A 167 5.78 -22.49 -20.73
C THR A 167 5.73 -21.28 -19.82
N THR A 168 4.89 -20.30 -20.15
CA THR A 168 4.44 -19.30 -19.17
C THR A 168 3.76 -20.07 -18.05
N GLN A 169 4.44 -20.23 -16.92
CA GLN A 169 3.88 -20.93 -15.77
C GLN A 169 2.77 -20.06 -15.17
N VAL A 170 1.52 -20.35 -15.56
CA VAL A 170 0.34 -19.91 -14.81
C VAL A 170 0.31 -20.77 -13.55
N VAL A 171 0.80 -20.21 -12.44
CA VAL A 171 0.83 -20.90 -11.15
C VAL A 171 -0.47 -20.60 -10.40
N HIS A 172 -1.22 -21.65 -10.06
CA HIS A 172 -2.33 -21.60 -9.13
C HIS A 172 -1.85 -22.07 -7.75
N SER A 173 -1.38 -21.17 -6.86
CA SER A 173 -1.22 -21.57 -5.44
C SER A 173 -1.06 -20.43 -4.43
N HIS A 174 -1.35 -20.83 -3.18
CA HIS A 174 -1.55 -20.09 -1.95
C HIS A 174 -0.29 -19.56 -1.25
N ASP A 175 -0.52 -18.41 -0.60
CA ASP A 175 0.04 -17.84 0.63
C ASP A 175 1.51 -17.33 0.67
N VAL A 176 1.67 -16.06 1.06
CA VAL A 176 2.94 -15.36 1.27
C VAL A 176 2.91 -14.64 2.62
N THR A 177 4.01 -14.75 3.37
CA THR A 177 4.14 -14.43 4.80
C THR A 177 3.65 -13.05 5.29
N GLY A 178 3.15 -13.05 6.54
CA GLY A 178 2.20 -12.10 7.16
C GLY A 178 2.48 -10.59 7.24
N GLY A 179 3.66 -10.12 6.81
CA GLY A 179 3.95 -8.67 6.71
C GLY A 179 3.54 -8.07 5.37
N PHE A 180 3.85 -8.79 4.29
CA PHE A 180 3.45 -8.44 2.92
C PHE A 180 2.05 -8.96 2.60
N GLU A 181 1.59 -10.00 3.31
CA GLU A 181 0.25 -10.57 3.17
C GLU A 181 -0.86 -9.51 3.30
N LYS A 182 -0.81 -8.66 4.34
CA LYS A 182 -1.84 -7.62 4.55
C LYS A 182 -1.88 -6.61 3.40
N LYS A 183 -0.72 -6.23 2.85
CA LYS A 183 -0.62 -5.37 1.67
C LYS A 183 -1.24 -6.04 0.46
N LEU A 184 -0.93 -7.32 0.26
CA LEU A 184 -1.41 -8.08 -0.87
C LEU A 184 -2.92 -8.34 -0.78
N THR A 185 -3.45 -8.62 0.41
CA THR A 185 -4.89 -8.74 0.68
C THR A 185 -5.60 -7.42 0.38
N CYS A 186 -5.10 -6.30 0.90
CA CYS A 186 -5.61 -4.97 0.57
C CYS A 186 -5.57 -4.69 -0.93
N ALA A 187 -4.46 -5.02 -1.60
CA ALA A 187 -4.33 -4.88 -3.05
C ALA A 187 -5.35 -5.72 -3.83
N PHE A 188 -5.62 -6.95 -3.40
CA PHE A 188 -6.66 -7.79 -4.00
C PHE A 188 -8.05 -7.23 -3.78
N ASP A 189 -8.36 -6.71 -2.58
CA ASP A 189 -9.67 -6.14 -2.28
C ASP A 189 -9.93 -4.86 -3.08
N ILE A 190 -8.92 -4.01 -3.26
CA ILE A 190 -8.95 -2.88 -4.18
C ILE A 190 -9.17 -3.36 -5.63
N ALA A 191 -8.41 -4.35 -6.09
CA ALA A 191 -8.51 -4.85 -7.46
C ALA A 191 -9.87 -5.49 -7.79
N LYS A 192 -10.50 -6.18 -6.83
CA LYS A 192 -11.87 -6.73 -6.99
C LYS A 192 -12.93 -5.66 -7.29
N ARG A 193 -12.69 -4.41 -6.87
CA ARG A 193 -13.52 -3.23 -7.17
C ARG A 193 -13.23 -2.64 -8.57
N SER A 194 -12.61 -3.41 -9.46
CA SER A 194 -12.25 -3.04 -10.85
C SER A 194 -11.28 -1.87 -10.94
N GLN A 195 -10.37 -1.73 -9.97
CA GLN A 195 -9.30 -0.73 -9.98
C GLN A 195 -7.96 -1.40 -10.24
N ASN A 196 -7.09 -0.76 -11.02
CA ASN A 196 -5.74 -1.25 -11.24
C ASN A 196 -4.90 -1.01 -9.98
N VAL A 197 -4.20 -2.05 -9.52
CA VAL A 197 -3.27 -1.95 -8.40
C VAL A 197 -1.87 -2.30 -8.86
N PHE A 198 -0.88 -1.57 -8.39
CA PHE A 198 0.53 -1.79 -8.72
C PHE A 198 1.35 -1.96 -7.45
N ILE A 199 2.32 -2.86 -7.46
CA ILE A 199 3.31 -3.02 -6.39
C ILE A 199 4.69 -2.84 -7.01
N LEU A 200 5.46 -1.89 -6.48
CA LEU A 200 6.76 -1.47 -7.02
C LEU A 200 7.79 -1.31 -5.91
N LYS A 201 9.07 -1.36 -6.28
CA LYS A 201 10.18 -1.02 -5.38
C LYS A 201 10.44 0.47 -5.33
N ALA A 202 10.63 1.01 -4.13
CA ALA A 202 11.17 2.34 -3.90
C ALA A 202 12.57 2.51 -4.52
N ASN A 203 12.97 3.75 -4.79
CA ASN A 203 14.27 4.08 -5.37
C ASN A 203 14.55 3.41 -6.73
N THR A 204 13.49 3.16 -7.51
CA THR A 204 13.58 2.71 -8.90
C THR A 204 12.80 3.69 -9.79
N PRO A 205 13.07 3.76 -11.10
CA PRO A 205 12.31 4.62 -12.01
C PRO A 205 10.87 4.12 -12.24
N ASN A 206 10.48 2.97 -11.69
CA ASN A 206 9.22 2.30 -12.02
C ASN A 206 7.97 3.10 -11.63
N LEU A 207 8.00 3.89 -10.55
CA LEU A 207 6.89 4.80 -10.23
C LEU A 207 6.69 5.85 -11.32
N PHE A 208 7.79 6.48 -11.77
CA PHE A 208 7.75 7.47 -12.84
C PHE A 208 7.29 6.82 -14.15
N ASN A 209 7.80 5.64 -14.48
CA ASN A 209 7.42 4.90 -15.68
C ASN A 209 5.91 4.63 -15.72
N ILE A 210 5.30 4.20 -14.62
CA ILE A 210 3.84 3.95 -14.58
C ILE A 210 3.04 5.22 -14.77
N VAL A 211 3.42 6.31 -14.08
CA VAL A 211 2.71 7.59 -14.20
C VAL A 211 2.79 8.14 -15.62
N GLU A 212 3.90 7.89 -16.33
CA GLU A 212 4.12 8.28 -17.72
C GLU A 212 3.58 7.29 -18.76
N GLY A 213 3.01 6.16 -18.33
CA GLY A 213 2.52 5.10 -19.23
C GLY A 213 3.61 4.33 -19.97
N ARG A 214 4.83 4.28 -19.44
CA ARG A 214 5.98 3.52 -19.96
C ARG A 214 6.04 2.12 -19.34
N GLU A 215 6.87 1.26 -19.93
CA GLU A 215 7.16 -0.05 -19.34
C GLU A 215 7.81 0.07 -17.96
N PHE A 216 7.43 -0.82 -17.06
CA PHE A 216 7.88 -0.83 -15.68
C PHE A 216 8.14 -2.26 -15.22
N VAL A 217 8.90 -2.36 -14.14
CA VAL A 217 9.17 -3.61 -13.45
C VAL A 217 8.45 -3.62 -12.11
N GLY A 218 7.60 -4.62 -11.92
CA GLY A 218 6.86 -4.87 -10.70
C GLY A 218 5.61 -5.70 -10.98
N THR A 219 4.61 -5.60 -10.11
CA THR A 219 3.39 -6.42 -10.22
C THR A 219 2.18 -5.55 -10.45
N LYS A 220 1.42 -5.83 -11.51
CA LYS A 220 0.07 -5.30 -11.73
C LYS A 220 -0.98 -6.29 -11.24
N ILE A 221 -1.96 -5.84 -10.46
CA ILE A 221 -3.10 -6.64 -10.02
C ILE A 221 -4.37 -5.98 -10.56
N PHE A 222 -5.22 -6.76 -11.21
CA PHE A 222 -6.45 -6.27 -11.83
C PHE A 222 -7.51 -7.38 -11.88
N LYS A 223 -8.76 -7.00 -12.17
CA LYS A 223 -9.86 -7.91 -12.44
C LYS A 223 -10.02 -8.05 -13.96
#